data_AF-A0A523MNL6-F1
#
_entry.id   AF-A0A523MNL6-F1
#
_cell.length_a   1.000
_cell.length_b   1.000
_cell.length_c   1.000
_cell.angle_alpha   90.00
_cell.angle_beta   90.00
_cell.angle_gamma   90.00
#
_symmetry.space_group_name_H-M   'P 1'
#
loop_
_entity.id
_entity.type
_entity.pdbx_description
1 polymer ?
#
loop_
_entity_poly.entity_id
_entity_poly.type
_entity_poly.pdbx_seq_one_letter_code
_entity_poly.pdbx_strand_id
1 'polypeptide(L)'
;MSPRTKSILLLAGVLLLGMLLGALGSGTVFNRRIAKIAELRTSRGMAFVLEKVVRPESEEQRQAFREVIEATAPGYADVFERTGTDLRALNDSVLARVRPLLTEQQTQRLQRYLTMRSEGRLSPRHDRSRSRGQNPTDRRMRRMPVDSVPGREFAEPPSP
;
A
#
# COMPACT_ATOMS: atom_id res chain seq x y z
N MET A 1 0.66 -45.12 29.08
CA MET A 1 1.14 -44.05 28.17
C MET A 1 2.52 -43.59 28.60
N SER A 2 3.47 -43.63 27.67
CA SER A 2 4.85 -43.20 27.93
C SER A 2 4.90 -41.70 28.28
N PRO A 3 5.74 -41.29 29.25
CA PRO A 3 5.94 -39.86 29.56
C PRO A 3 6.40 -39.05 28.34
N ARG A 4 7.12 -39.67 27.40
CA ARG A 4 7.50 -39.03 26.13
C ARG A 4 6.30 -38.67 25.27
N THR A 5 5.28 -39.54 25.22
CA THR A 5 4.04 -39.29 24.46
C THR A 5 3.24 -38.12 25.04
N LYS A 6 3.22 -37.97 26.37
CA LYS A 6 2.56 -36.85 27.05
C LYS A 6 3.25 -35.51 26.75
N SER A 7 4.58 -35.48 26.74
CA SER A 7 5.34 -34.27 26.39
C SER A 7 5.15 -33.85 24.93
N ILE A 8 5.13 -34.80 23.99
CA ILE A 8 4.89 -34.50 22.57
C ILE A 8 3.48 -33.92 22.36
N LEU A 9 2.46 -34.48 23.03
CA LEU A 9 1.09 -33.98 22.98
C LEU A 9 0.97 -32.54 23.52
N LEU A 10 1.64 -32.24 24.64
CA LEU A 10 1.68 -30.89 25.18
C LEU A 10 2.36 -29.90 24.23
N LEU A 11 3.50 -30.30 23.63
CA LEU A 11 4.21 -29.46 22.68
C LEU A 11 3.37 -29.16 21.43
N ALA A 12 2.72 -30.20 20.88
CA ALA A 12 1.83 -30.07 19.73
C ALA A 12 0.63 -29.16 20.04
N GLY A 13 0.05 -29.28 21.24
CA GLY A 13 -1.05 -28.43 21.70
C GLY A 13 -0.67 -26.96 21.77
N VAL A 14 0.48 -26.63 22.36
CA VAL A 14 0.97 -25.24 22.45
C VAL A 14 1.30 -24.68 21.06
N LEU A 15 1.87 -25.48 20.17
CA LEU A 15 2.17 -25.08 18.79
C LEU A 15 0.89 -24.75 18.00
N LEU A 16 -0.13 -25.62 18.09
CA LEU A 16 -1.44 -25.38 17.48
C LEU A 16 -2.09 -24.09 18.02
N LEU A 17 -2.01 -23.88 19.33
CA LEU A 17 -2.55 -22.68 19.97
C LEU A 17 -1.83 -21.42 19.48
N GLY A 18 -0.51 -21.46 19.37
CA GLY A 18 0.30 -20.37 18.80
C GLY A 18 -0.04 -20.08 17.34
N MET A 19 -0.27 -21.11 16.52
CA MET A 19 -0.72 -20.95 15.14
C MET A 19 -2.12 -20.30 15.04
N LEU A 20 -3.06 -20.74 15.87
CA LEU A 20 -4.42 -20.18 15.94
C LEU A 20 -4.39 -18.70 16.35
N LEU A 21 -3.62 -18.37 17.39
CA LEU A 21 -3.43 -16.99 17.86
C LEU A 21 -2.76 -16.12 16.79
N GLY A 22 -1.74 -16.64 16.11
CA GLY A 22 -1.08 -15.96 15.00
C GLY A 22 -2.01 -15.72 13.80
N ALA A 23 -2.87 -16.68 13.48
CA ALA A 23 -3.85 -16.57 12.40
C ALA A 23 -4.93 -15.52 12.71
N LEU A 24 -5.50 -15.54 13.92
CA LEU A 24 -6.51 -14.54 14.36
C LEU A 24 -5.92 -13.12 14.41
N GLY A 25 -4.69 -12.98 14.91
CA GLY A 25 -4.00 -11.69 14.94
C GLY A 25 -3.71 -11.12 13.56
N SER A 26 -3.30 -11.96 12.60
CA SER A 26 -2.96 -11.53 11.24
C SER A 26 -4.19 -11.16 10.41
N GLY A 27 -5.31 -11.88 10.57
CA GLY A 27 -6.54 -11.63 9.80
C GLY A 27 -7.19 -10.28 10.10
N THR A 28 -7.20 -9.86 11.36
CA THR A 28 -7.84 -8.59 11.77
C THR A 28 -7.09 -7.35 11.27
N VAL A 29 -5.75 -7.40 11.22
CA VAL A 29 -4.92 -6.30 10.70
C VAL A 29 -5.03 -6.18 9.18
N PHE A 30 -5.12 -7.30 8.46
CA PHE A 30 -5.29 -7.31 7.01
C PHE A 30 -6.67 -6.79 6.59
N ASN A 31 -7.74 -7.22 7.28
CA ASN A 31 -9.09 -6.73 7.04
C ASN A 31 -9.21 -5.21 7.27
N ARG A 32 -8.52 -4.63 8.26
CA ARG A 32 -8.52 -3.18 8.45
C ARG A 32 -7.81 -2.40 7.33
N ARG A 33 -6.78 -2.98 6.70
CA ARG A 33 -6.07 -2.34 5.58
C ARG A 33 -6.84 -2.45 4.27
N ILE A 34 -7.42 -3.62 4.00
CA ILE A 34 -8.35 -3.78 2.87
C ILE A 34 -9.58 -2.90 3.08
N ALA A 35 -10.12 -2.80 4.30
CA ALA A 35 -11.22 -1.88 4.59
C ALA A 35 -10.86 -0.42 4.28
N LYS A 36 -9.64 0.05 4.60
CA LYS A 36 -9.19 1.40 4.22
C LYS A 36 -9.01 1.60 2.71
N ILE A 37 -8.51 0.59 1.99
CA ILE A 37 -8.37 0.67 0.52
C ILE A 37 -9.75 0.55 -0.16
N ALA A 38 -10.64 -0.26 0.39
CA ALA A 38 -12.04 -0.35 0.00
C ALA A 38 -12.76 0.97 0.29
N GLU A 39 -12.47 1.62 1.41
CA GLU A 39 -13.00 2.95 1.76
C GLU A 39 -12.47 4.03 0.82
N LEU A 40 -11.23 3.92 0.32
CA LEU A 40 -10.73 4.77 -0.77
C LEU A 40 -11.39 4.46 -2.14
N ARG A 41 -11.99 3.27 -2.29
CA ARG A 41 -12.80 2.89 -3.45
C ARG A 41 -14.28 3.24 -3.28
N THR A 42 -14.71 3.66 -2.09
CA THR A 42 -16.06 4.20 -1.90
C THR A 42 -16.07 5.70 -2.18
N SER A 43 -17.26 6.21 -2.54
CA SER A 43 -17.53 7.65 -2.71
C SER A 43 -16.91 8.49 -1.60
N ARG A 44 -17.01 8.01 -0.36
CA ARG A 44 -16.57 8.73 0.84
C ARG A 44 -15.06 8.90 0.95
N GLY A 45 -14.26 7.88 0.63
CA GLY A 45 -12.80 8.01 0.69
C GLY A 45 -12.24 8.83 -0.47
N MET A 46 -12.85 8.72 -1.66
CA MET A 46 -12.52 9.56 -2.81
C MET A 46 -12.83 11.04 -2.52
N ALA A 47 -14.02 11.32 -1.96
CA ALA A 47 -14.42 12.65 -1.51
C ALA A 47 -13.45 13.22 -0.49
N PHE A 48 -13.06 12.45 0.52
CA PHE A 48 -12.11 12.90 1.54
C PHE A 48 -10.73 13.27 0.96
N VAL A 49 -10.20 12.47 0.01
CA VAL A 49 -8.89 12.76 -0.60
C VAL A 49 -8.96 14.00 -1.48
N LEU A 50 -9.97 14.10 -2.33
CA LEU A 50 -10.12 15.25 -3.23
C LEU A 50 -10.42 16.53 -2.43
N GLU A 51 -11.26 16.48 -1.40
CA GLU A 51 -11.54 17.61 -0.52
C GLU A 51 -10.27 18.11 0.17
N LYS A 52 -9.39 17.20 0.61
CA LYS A 52 -8.10 17.56 1.23
C LYS A 52 -7.14 18.24 0.26
N VAL A 53 -7.20 17.91 -1.02
CA VAL A 53 -6.35 18.48 -2.08
C VAL A 53 -6.90 19.82 -2.55
N VAL A 54 -8.19 19.85 -2.90
CA VAL A 54 -8.87 21.04 -3.45
C VAL A 54 -9.08 22.11 -2.39
N ARG A 55 -9.28 21.71 -1.12
CA ARG A 55 -9.54 22.61 0.03
C ARG A 55 -10.65 23.63 -0.28
N PRO A 56 -11.91 23.18 -0.38
CA PRO A 56 -13.03 24.08 -0.66
C PRO A 56 -13.10 25.23 0.34
N GLU A 57 -13.33 26.43 -0.17
CA GLU A 57 -13.28 27.68 0.60
C GLU A 57 -14.61 27.97 1.32
N SER A 58 -15.72 27.38 0.84
CA SER A 58 -17.05 27.50 1.44
C SER A 58 -17.71 26.14 1.68
N GLU A 59 -18.69 26.10 2.60
CA GLU A 59 -19.46 24.87 2.86
C GLU A 59 -20.36 24.50 1.67
N GLU A 60 -20.89 25.49 0.96
CA GLU A 60 -21.70 25.28 -0.24
C GLU A 60 -20.87 24.62 -1.35
N GLN A 61 -19.62 25.07 -1.54
CA GLN A 61 -18.70 24.45 -2.49
C GLN A 61 -18.35 23.01 -2.07
N ARG A 62 -18.12 22.78 -0.76
CA ARG A 62 -17.88 21.45 -0.22
C ARG A 62 -19.06 20.51 -0.48
N GLN A 63 -20.29 21.01 -0.32
CA GLN A 63 -21.50 20.23 -0.51
C GLN A 63 -21.71 19.87 -1.98
N ALA A 64 -21.59 20.85 -2.89
CA ALA A 64 -21.65 20.60 -4.33
C ALA A 64 -20.60 19.58 -4.79
N PHE A 65 -19.40 19.65 -4.21
CA PHE A 65 -18.32 18.72 -4.51
C PHE A 65 -18.62 17.29 -4.04
N ARG A 66 -19.23 17.14 -2.84
CA ARG A 66 -19.69 15.83 -2.34
C ARG A 66 -20.74 15.22 -3.25
N GLU A 67 -21.72 16.00 -3.70
CA GLU A 67 -22.80 15.52 -4.58
C GLU A 67 -22.26 14.99 -5.91
N VAL A 68 -21.32 15.72 -6.53
CA VAL A 68 -20.68 15.27 -7.78
C VAL A 68 -19.92 13.96 -7.58
N ILE A 69 -19.19 13.82 -6.47
CA ILE A 69 -18.43 12.60 -6.19
C ILE A 69 -19.35 11.43 -5.89
N GLU A 70 -20.42 11.63 -5.12
CA GLU A 70 -21.41 10.58 -4.83
C GLU A 70 -22.12 10.11 -6.09
N ALA A 71 -22.50 11.04 -6.98
CA ALA A 71 -23.11 10.69 -8.27
C ALA A 71 -22.16 9.88 -9.18
N THR A 72 -20.86 10.15 -9.12
CA THR A 72 -19.87 9.50 -10.00
C THR A 72 -19.29 8.21 -9.41
N ALA A 73 -19.40 8.00 -8.09
CA ALA A 73 -18.78 6.89 -7.40
C ALA A 73 -19.18 5.48 -7.88
N PRO A 74 -20.44 5.19 -8.25
CA PRO A 74 -20.81 3.90 -8.81
C PRO A 74 -20.02 3.58 -10.09
N GLY A 75 -19.86 4.56 -10.99
CA GLY A 75 -19.09 4.38 -12.22
C GLY A 75 -17.61 4.09 -11.97
N TYR A 76 -17.02 4.70 -10.94
CA TYR A 76 -15.66 4.36 -10.52
C TYR A 76 -15.55 2.95 -9.96
N ALA A 77 -16.52 2.52 -9.13
CA ALA A 77 -16.52 1.18 -8.56
C ALA A 77 -16.54 0.10 -9.67
N ASP A 78 -17.40 0.29 -10.67
CA ASP A 78 -17.51 -0.60 -11.83
C ASP A 78 -16.19 -0.67 -12.62
N VAL A 79 -15.57 0.48 -12.90
CA VAL A 79 -14.27 0.54 -13.59
C VAL A 79 -13.18 -0.17 -12.79
N PHE A 80 -13.13 0.05 -11.48
CA PHE A 80 -12.17 -0.62 -10.60
C PHE A 80 -12.37 -2.13 -10.54
N GLU A 81 -13.62 -2.59 -10.52
CA GLU A 81 -13.93 -4.02 -10.49
C GLU A 81 -13.54 -4.71 -11.80
N ARG A 82 -13.93 -4.12 -12.94
CA ARG A 82 -13.59 -4.63 -14.28
C ARG A 82 -12.07 -4.65 -14.47
N THR A 83 -11.42 -3.51 -14.28
CA THR A 83 -9.95 -3.41 -14.40
C THR A 83 -9.24 -4.34 -13.43
N GLY A 84 -9.77 -4.50 -12.21
CA GLY A 84 -9.21 -5.41 -11.21
C GLY A 84 -9.30 -6.88 -11.63
N THR A 85 -10.36 -7.25 -12.34
CA THR A 85 -10.56 -8.59 -12.89
C THR A 85 -9.65 -8.81 -14.10
N ASP A 86 -9.57 -7.85 -15.01
CA ASP A 86 -8.70 -7.91 -16.19
C ASP A 86 -7.22 -8.02 -15.81
N LEU A 87 -6.78 -7.23 -14.82
CA LEU A 87 -5.41 -7.30 -14.31
C LEU A 87 -5.10 -8.64 -13.63
N ARG A 88 -6.08 -9.27 -12.97
CA ARG A 88 -5.91 -10.61 -12.39
C ARG A 88 -5.75 -11.64 -13.50
N ALA A 89 -6.65 -11.65 -14.47
CA ALA A 89 -6.60 -12.56 -15.62
C ALA A 89 -5.28 -12.41 -16.41
N LEU A 90 -4.82 -11.19 -16.62
CA LEU A 90 -3.54 -10.92 -17.29
C LEU A 90 -2.37 -11.49 -16.48
N ASN A 91 -2.33 -11.27 -15.16
CA ASN A 91 -1.28 -11.82 -14.30
C ASN A 91 -1.30 -13.36 -14.30
N ASP A 92 -2.48 -13.98 -14.24
CA ASP A 92 -2.61 -15.44 -14.28
C ASP A 92 -2.11 -16.00 -15.61
N SER A 93 -2.41 -15.33 -16.72
CA SER A 93 -1.89 -15.68 -18.05
C SER A 93 -0.36 -15.61 -18.11
N VAL A 94 0.22 -14.53 -17.58
CA VAL A 94 1.68 -14.37 -17.51
C VAL A 94 2.29 -15.48 -16.65
N LEU A 95 1.71 -15.76 -15.48
CA LEU A 95 2.18 -16.83 -14.59
C LEU A 95 2.12 -18.20 -15.27
N ALA A 96 1.04 -18.51 -15.98
CA ALA A 96 0.89 -19.77 -16.72
C ALA A 96 1.98 -19.94 -17.79
N ARG A 97 2.34 -18.85 -18.50
CA ARG A 97 3.40 -18.87 -19.52
C ARG A 97 4.81 -18.97 -18.93
N VAL A 98 5.05 -18.35 -17.78
CA VAL A 98 6.36 -18.34 -17.14
C VAL A 98 6.63 -19.64 -16.39
N ARG A 99 5.61 -20.25 -15.77
CA ARG A 99 5.74 -21.45 -14.94
C ARG A 99 6.56 -22.60 -15.56
N PRO A 100 6.37 -23.00 -16.84
CA PRO A 100 7.16 -24.08 -17.43
C PRO A 100 8.64 -23.71 -17.66
N LEU A 101 8.98 -22.41 -17.62
CA LEU A 101 10.35 -21.93 -17.76
C LEU A 101 11.11 -21.87 -16.43
N LEU A 102 10.41 -22.09 -15.31
CA LEU A 102 10.98 -21.99 -13.97
C LEU A 102 11.53 -23.33 -13.51
N THR A 103 12.68 -23.29 -12.85
CA THR A 103 13.15 -24.43 -12.05
C THR A 103 12.25 -24.61 -10.83
N GLU A 104 12.27 -25.80 -10.23
CA GLU A 104 11.49 -26.12 -9.03
C GLU A 104 11.78 -25.13 -7.87
N GLN A 105 13.05 -24.77 -7.68
CA GLN A 105 13.46 -23.78 -6.67
C GLN A 105 12.93 -22.36 -6.97
N GLN A 106 12.83 -21.98 -8.25
CA GLN A 106 12.24 -20.70 -8.65
C GLN A 106 10.72 -20.69 -8.45
N THR A 107 10.04 -21.80 -8.78
CA THR A 107 8.61 -21.97 -8.54
C THR A 107 8.26 -21.84 -7.07
N GLN A 108 9.02 -22.46 -6.17
CA GLN A 108 8.80 -22.35 -4.73
C GLN A 108 9.01 -20.92 -4.20
N ARG A 109 10.02 -20.20 -4.71
CA ARG A 109 10.25 -18.79 -4.36
C ARG A 109 9.09 -17.90 -4.83
N LEU A 110 8.61 -18.12 -6.06
CA LEU A 110 7.49 -17.39 -6.63
C LEU A 110 6.20 -17.66 -5.86
N GLN A 111 5.91 -18.91 -5.52
CA GLN A 111 4.73 -19.27 -4.76
C GLN A 111 4.75 -18.66 -3.36
N ARG A 112 5.91 -18.69 -2.67
CA ARG A 112 6.09 -18.03 -1.38
C ARG A 112 5.83 -16.52 -1.48
N TYR A 113 6.34 -15.87 -2.51
CA TYR A 113 6.08 -14.45 -2.76
C TYR A 113 4.59 -14.16 -2.99
N LEU A 114 3.90 -14.96 -3.80
CA LEU A 114 2.47 -14.82 -4.06
C LEU A 114 1.63 -15.02 -2.79
N THR A 115 1.97 -16.02 -1.97
CA THR A 115 1.34 -16.25 -0.66
C THR A 115 1.58 -15.08 0.30
N MET A 116 2.82 -14.56 0.39
CA MET A 116 3.09 -13.39 1.23
C MET A 116 2.37 -12.14 0.75
N ARG A 117 2.10 -12.02 -0.56
CA ARG A 117 1.37 -10.90 -1.16
C ARG A 117 -0.13 -11.00 -0.87
N SER A 118 -0.72 -12.18 -1.02
CA SER A 118 -2.14 -12.41 -0.69
C SER A 118 -2.42 -12.29 0.81
N GLU A 119 -1.44 -12.63 1.65
CA GLU A 119 -1.49 -12.42 3.11
C GLU A 119 -1.18 -10.97 3.53
N GLY A 120 -0.82 -10.08 2.60
CA GLY A 120 -0.49 -8.68 2.90
C GLY A 120 0.81 -8.44 3.65
N ARG A 121 1.61 -9.48 3.85
CA ARG A 121 2.86 -9.44 4.61
C ARG A 121 3.98 -8.71 3.88
N LEU A 122 3.82 -8.46 2.58
CA LEU A 122 4.78 -7.73 1.74
C LEU A 122 4.63 -6.21 1.76
N SER A 123 3.87 -5.58 2.67
CA SER A 123 3.84 -4.11 2.75
C SER A 123 5.21 -3.55 3.17
N PRO A 124 6.04 -3.01 2.26
CA PRO A 124 7.35 -2.46 2.60
C PRO A 124 7.09 -1.02 3.04
N ARG A 125 6.53 -0.82 4.23
CA ARG A 125 6.14 0.54 4.62
C ARG A 125 6.04 0.85 6.10
N HIS A 126 6.78 0.18 6.98
CA HIS A 126 6.89 0.62 8.38
C HIS A 126 8.30 0.66 8.97
N ASP A 127 9.35 0.57 8.16
CA ASP A 127 10.73 0.78 8.65
C ASP A 127 11.29 2.17 8.31
N ARG A 128 10.40 3.19 8.24
CA ARG A 128 10.79 4.61 8.12
C ARG A 128 10.37 5.47 9.32
N SER A 129 9.75 4.88 10.34
CA SER A 129 9.35 5.63 11.55
C SER A 129 10.37 5.52 12.70
N ARG A 130 11.47 4.75 12.56
CA ARG A 130 12.53 4.66 13.60
C ARG A 130 13.72 5.62 13.45
N SER A 131 13.75 6.50 12.44
CA SER A 131 14.72 7.62 12.36
C SER A 131 14.12 8.99 12.67
N ARG A 132 13.02 9.05 13.45
CA ARG A 132 12.50 10.31 14.00
C ARG A 132 13.02 10.50 15.42
N GLY A 133 14.31 10.81 15.52
CA GLY A 133 15.00 11.05 16.78
C GLY A 133 16.41 11.64 16.65
N GLN A 134 16.92 11.89 15.44
CA GLN A 134 18.11 12.72 15.26
C GLN A 134 17.68 14.15 14.93
N ASN A 135 17.84 15.01 15.94
CA ASN A 135 17.76 16.45 15.88
C ASN A 135 18.58 17.00 14.68
N PRO A 136 17.96 17.68 13.71
CA PRO A 136 18.68 18.38 12.63
C PRO A 136 19.23 19.75 13.06
N THR A 137 19.08 20.14 14.33
CA THR A 137 19.52 21.45 14.84
C THR A 137 21.03 21.57 15.03
N ASP A 138 21.79 20.48 14.88
CA ASP A 138 23.26 20.52 14.95
C ASP A 138 23.94 20.78 13.58
N ARG A 139 23.18 21.09 12.53
CA ARG A 139 23.71 21.52 11.21
C ARG A 139 23.67 23.03 10.98
N ARG A 140 23.70 23.83 12.05
CA ARG A 140 24.16 25.22 11.97
C ARG A 140 25.68 25.23 12.01
N MET A 141 26.32 25.23 10.83
CA MET A 141 27.50 26.03 10.47
C MET A 141 28.15 25.48 9.20
N ARG A 142 27.57 25.82 8.04
CA ARG A 142 28.38 26.14 6.86
C ARG A 142 27.65 27.18 6.05
N ARG A 143 27.94 28.46 6.36
CA ARG A 143 27.63 29.58 5.48
C ARG A 143 28.28 29.27 4.13
N MET A 144 27.47 29.03 3.11
CA MET A 144 27.91 29.16 1.72
C MET A 144 27.86 30.67 1.39
N PRO A 145 28.92 31.27 0.85
CA PRO A 145 28.90 32.65 0.38
C PRO A 145 27.94 32.78 -0.80
N VAL A 146 27.10 33.81 -0.75
CA VAL A 146 26.08 34.18 -1.73
C VAL A 146 26.73 35.07 -2.78
N ASP A 147 27.69 34.55 -3.56
CA ASP A 147 28.39 35.34 -4.60
C ASP A 147 28.76 34.49 -5.82
N SER A 148 27.90 33.56 -6.26
CA SER A 148 28.17 32.79 -7.49
C SER A 148 26.90 32.38 -8.22
N VAL A 149 26.14 33.35 -8.72
CA VAL A 149 25.21 33.10 -9.83
C VAL A 149 25.62 34.00 -11.00
N PRO A 150 26.41 33.50 -11.97
CA PRO A 150 26.61 34.20 -13.23
C PRO A 150 25.28 34.23 -13.99
N GLY A 151 25.01 35.40 -14.59
CA GLY A 151 23.75 35.73 -15.25
C GLY A 151 23.28 34.68 -16.25
N ARG A 152 22.03 34.26 -16.08
CA ARG A 152 21.27 33.56 -17.10
C ARG A 152 20.58 34.63 -17.93
N GLU A 153 21.19 34.97 -19.06
CA GLU A 153 20.54 35.75 -20.12
C GLU A 153 19.23 35.05 -20.51
N PHE A 154 18.13 35.76 -20.31
CA PHE A 154 16.83 35.37 -20.85
C PHE A 154 16.87 35.62 -22.35
N ALA A 155 16.89 34.55 -23.14
CA ALA A 155 16.61 34.62 -24.57
C ALA A 155 15.16 35.09 -24.75
N GLU A 156 14.99 36.23 -25.42
CA GLU A 156 13.69 36.74 -25.87
C GLU A 156 13.03 35.72 -26.82
N PRO A 157 11.71 35.49 -26.70
CA PRO A 157 10.98 34.73 -27.69
C PRO A 157 10.79 35.57 -28.97
N PRO A 158 10.83 34.94 -30.17
CA PRO A 158 10.57 35.65 -31.41
C PRO A 158 9.13 36.16 -31.45
N SER A 159 9.00 37.42 -31.88
CA SER A 159 7.71 38.10 -32.14
C SER A 159 6.97 37.46 -33.33
N PRO A 160 5.62 37.59 -33.36
CA PRO A 160 4.74 36.90 -34.30
C PRO A 160 4.87 37.32 -35.77
#